data_AF-A0A7X6VS62-F1
#
_entry.id   AF-A0A7X6VS62-F1
#
_cell.length_a   1.000
_cell.length_b   1.000
_cell.length_c   1.000
_cell.angle_alpha   90.00
_cell.angle_beta   90.00
_cell.angle_gamma   90.00
#
_symmetry.space_group_name_H-M   'P 1'
#
loop_
_entity.id
_entity.type
_entity.pdbx_description
1 polymer ?
#
loop_
_entity_poly.entity_id
_entity_poly.type
_entity_poly.pdbx_seq_one_letter_code
_entity_poly.pdbx_strand_id
1 'polypeptide(L)'
;MIIIPPKVLVPEAELDESKLTKIERYARICYKSEDRMTEGYNEKFLSSIISRGHESVIEHEKVTVMFIVDRGITHEIVRHRIGSY
;
A
#
# COMPACT_ATOMS: atom_id res chain seq x y z
N MET A 1 -10.73 29.39 -19.20
CA MET A 1 -10.59 27.97 -18.80
C MET A 1 -9.29 27.84 -18.03
N ILE A 2 -9.34 27.39 -16.77
CA ILE A 2 -8.12 27.16 -15.97
C ILE A 2 -7.60 25.79 -16.36
N ILE A 3 -6.43 25.73 -16.99
CA ILE A 3 -5.75 24.47 -17.35
C ILE A 3 -4.78 24.15 -16.22
N ILE A 4 -4.99 23.02 -15.56
CA ILE A 4 -4.16 22.55 -14.45
C ILE A 4 -3.44 21.29 -14.92
N PRO A 5 -2.11 21.19 -14.75
CA PRO A 5 -1.38 19.97 -15.09
C PRO A 5 -1.80 18.82 -14.18
N PRO A 6 -1.78 17.57 -14.68
CA PRO A 6 -2.12 16.41 -13.88
C PRO A 6 -1.11 16.23 -12.74
N LYS A 7 -1.60 15.85 -11.56
CA LYS A 7 -0.76 15.57 -10.39
C LYS A 7 -1.42 14.58 -9.43
N VAL A 8 -0.58 13.91 -8.65
CA VAL A 8 -0.98 13.01 -7.57
C VAL A 8 -0.51 13.63 -6.25
N LEU A 9 -1.42 13.72 -5.29
CA LEU A 9 -1.11 14.22 -3.95
C LEU A 9 -1.28 13.06 -2.97
N VAL A 10 -0.21 12.79 -2.22
CA VAL A 10 -0.16 11.76 -1.20
C VAL A 10 -0.18 12.44 0.16
N PRO A 11 -1.20 12.21 1.01
CA PRO A 11 -1.20 12.71 2.38
C PRO A 11 0.01 12.19 3.15
N GLU A 12 0.64 13.02 3.99
CA GLU A 12 1.81 12.61 4.79
C GLU A 12 1.51 11.40 5.69
N ALA A 13 0.27 11.28 6.19
CA ALA A 13 -0.18 10.13 6.97
C ALA A 13 -0.10 8.79 6.22
N GLU A 14 -0.07 8.82 4.88
CA GLU A 14 0.04 7.62 4.05
C GLU A 14 1.49 7.19 3.80
N LEU A 15 2.47 8.03 4.18
CA LEU A 15 3.91 7.75 4.09
C LEU A 15 4.49 7.18 5.39
N ASP A 16 3.66 6.92 6.38
CA ASP A 16 4.09 6.36 7.67
C ASP A 16 4.62 4.91 7.52
N GLU A 17 5.90 4.73 7.85
CA GLU A 17 6.58 3.43 7.84
C GLU A 17 5.95 2.41 8.81
N SER A 18 5.15 2.85 9.78
CA SER A 18 4.41 1.94 10.67
C SER A 18 3.50 0.96 9.92
N LYS A 19 3.07 1.31 8.71
CA LYS A 19 2.32 0.41 7.81
C LYS A 19 3.13 -0.84 7.47
N LEU A 20 4.43 -0.69 7.18
CA LEU A 20 5.31 -1.81 6.85
C LEU A 20 5.51 -2.74 8.05
N THR A 21 5.67 -2.17 9.23
CA THR A 21 5.74 -2.94 10.49
C THR A 21 4.46 -3.73 10.75
N LYS A 22 3.28 -3.17 10.45
CA LYS A 22 2.01 -3.89 10.54
C LYS A 22 1.92 -5.03 9.53
N ILE A 23 2.27 -4.79 8.25
CA ILE A 23 2.32 -5.83 7.21
C ILE A 23 3.23 -6.99 7.65
N GLU A 24 4.42 -6.70 8.18
CA GLU A 24 5.30 -7.74 8.68
C GLU A 24 4.67 -8.55 9.82
N ARG A 25 4.01 -7.87 10.77
CA ARG A 25 3.30 -8.54 11.86
C ARG A 25 2.25 -9.51 11.30
N TYR A 26 1.44 -9.07 10.33
CA TYR A 26 0.42 -9.91 9.70
C TYR A 26 1.03 -11.12 9.00
N ALA A 27 2.15 -10.95 8.28
CA ALA A 27 2.88 -12.08 7.70
C ALA A 27 3.38 -13.05 8.78
N ARG A 28 4.01 -12.54 9.84
CA ARG A 28 4.61 -13.38 10.90
C ARG A 28 3.59 -14.19 11.68
N ILE A 29 2.37 -13.69 11.87
CA ILE A 29 1.27 -14.42 12.52
C ILE A 29 0.94 -15.72 11.79
N CYS A 30 0.99 -15.73 10.44
CA CYS A 30 0.78 -16.93 9.64
C CYS A 30 1.90 -17.97 9.82
N TYR A 31 3.13 -17.49 10.07
CA TYR A 31 4.32 -18.33 10.29
C TYR A 31 4.62 -18.61 11.77
N LYS A 32 3.82 -18.07 12.70
CA LYS A 32 4.07 -18.15 14.16
C LYS A 32 5.50 -17.74 14.53
N SER A 33 5.94 -16.60 13.98
CA SER A 33 7.31 -16.07 14.12
C SER A 33 7.36 -14.62 14.59
N GLU A 34 6.37 -14.20 15.38
CA GLU A 34 6.24 -12.85 15.94
C GLU A 34 7.43 -12.47 16.85
N ASP A 35 8.11 -13.46 17.42
CA ASP A 35 9.33 -13.33 18.23
C ASP A 35 10.52 -12.73 17.46
N ARG A 36 10.50 -12.78 16.12
CA ARG A 36 11.57 -12.28 15.25
C ARG A 36 11.37 -10.82 14.81
N MET A 37 10.35 -10.13 15.32
CA MET A 37 10.15 -8.71 15.09
C MET A 37 11.20 -7.89 15.84
N THR A 38 11.69 -6.82 15.22
CA THR A 38 12.60 -5.84 15.82
C THR A 38 11.92 -4.46 15.90
N GLU A 39 12.63 -3.42 16.36
CA GLU A 39 12.06 -2.05 16.44
C GLU A 39 11.65 -1.45 15.08
N GLY A 40 12.11 -2.04 13.97
CA GLY A 40 11.71 -1.68 12.61
C GLY A 40 11.18 -2.89 11.83
N TYR A 41 10.79 -2.65 10.58
CA TYR A 41 10.37 -3.73 9.70
C TYR A 41 11.56 -4.43 9.02
N ASN A 42 11.40 -5.70 8.71
CA ASN A 42 12.39 -6.52 8.02
C ASN A 42 12.10 -6.54 6.51
N GLU A 43 12.75 -5.64 5.78
CA GLU A 43 12.61 -5.50 4.33
C GLU A 43 12.89 -6.81 3.56
N LYS A 44 13.92 -7.56 3.98
CA LYS A 44 14.28 -8.85 3.35
C LYS A 44 13.16 -9.89 3.52
N PHE A 45 12.54 -9.90 4.70
CA PHE A 45 11.43 -10.81 4.98
C PHE A 45 10.21 -10.43 4.13
N LEU A 46 9.80 -9.16 4.12
CA LEU A 46 8.67 -8.70 3.29
C LEU A 46 8.89 -8.94 1.79
N SER A 47 10.08 -8.62 1.29
CA SER A 47 10.46 -8.93 -0.11
C SER A 47 10.36 -10.42 -0.41
N SER A 48 10.70 -11.27 0.56
CA SER A 48 10.60 -12.71 0.44
C SER A 48 9.16 -13.26 0.53
N ILE A 49 8.23 -12.53 1.17
CA ILE A 49 6.81 -12.86 1.17
C ILE A 49 6.22 -12.61 -0.22
N ILE A 50 6.54 -11.45 -0.82
CA ILE A 50 6.11 -11.09 -2.17
C ILE A 50 6.69 -12.08 -3.20
N SER A 51 7.99 -12.39 -3.12
CA SER A 51 8.62 -13.32 -4.08
C SER A 51 8.07 -14.74 -4.05
N ARG A 52 7.42 -15.15 -2.95
CA ARG A 52 6.71 -16.43 -2.82
C ARG A 52 5.25 -16.38 -3.27
N GLY A 53 4.73 -15.21 -3.66
CA GLY A 53 3.33 -15.01 -4.03
C GLY A 53 2.37 -14.97 -2.84
N HIS A 54 2.86 -14.74 -1.62
CA HIS A 54 2.01 -14.64 -0.41
C HIS A 54 1.46 -13.21 -0.27
N GLU A 55 0.79 -12.72 -1.31
CA GLU A 55 0.39 -11.32 -1.45
C GLU A 55 -0.83 -10.94 -0.59
N SER A 56 -1.59 -11.90 -0.06
CA SER A 56 -2.74 -11.61 0.82
C SER A 56 -2.37 -10.79 2.06
N VAL A 57 -1.09 -10.76 2.45
CA VAL A 57 -0.61 -9.96 3.59
C VAL A 57 -0.71 -8.45 3.28
N ILE A 58 -0.39 -8.01 2.06
CA ILE A 58 -0.38 -6.58 1.72
C ILE A 58 -1.79 -5.98 1.65
N GLU A 59 -2.82 -6.81 1.54
CA GLU A 59 -4.23 -6.40 1.55
C GLU A 59 -4.72 -5.90 2.92
N HIS A 60 -3.96 -6.15 3.99
CA HIS A 60 -4.33 -5.69 5.35
C HIS A 60 -4.04 -4.20 5.57
N GLU A 61 -3.30 -3.57 4.67
CA GLU A 61 -3.03 -2.14 4.70
C GLU A 61 -3.60 -1.44 3.46
N LYS A 62 -3.82 -0.14 3.60
CA LYS A 62 -4.40 0.70 2.54
C LYS A 62 -3.63 2.01 2.42
N VAL A 63 -3.69 2.59 1.22
CA VAL A 63 -3.09 3.89 0.90
C VAL A 63 -4.13 4.72 0.16
N THR A 64 -4.37 5.94 0.64
CA THR A 64 -5.26 6.92 0.01
C THR A 64 -4.44 7.95 -0.74
N VAL A 65 -4.84 8.28 -1.96
CA VAL A 65 -4.19 9.33 -2.77
C VAL A 65 -5.24 10.20 -3.43
N MET A 66 -4.89 11.46 -3.71
CA MET A 66 -5.75 12.39 -4.43
C MET A 66 -5.20 12.64 -5.84
N PHE A 67 -5.97 12.22 -6.84
CA PHE A 67 -5.66 12.47 -8.25
C PHE A 67 -6.32 13.76 -8.73
N ILE A 68 -5.52 14.65 -9.31
CA ILE A 68 -5.99 15.83 -10.06
C ILE A 68 -5.70 15.54 -11.53
N VAL A 69 -6.72 15.06 -12.25
CA VAL A 69 -6.62 14.53 -13.62
C VAL A 69 -7.90 14.84 -14.42
N ASP A 70 -7.87 14.63 -15.73
CA ASP A 70 -9.05 14.78 -16.57
C ASP A 70 -10.02 13.59 -16.46
N ARG A 71 -11.21 13.75 -17.03
CA ARG A 71 -12.30 12.76 -16.96
C ARG A 71 -12.01 11.46 -17.71
N GLY A 72 -11.20 11.50 -18.76
CA GLY A 72 -10.77 10.29 -19.47
C GLY A 72 -9.98 9.39 -18.54
N ILE A 73 -9.05 9.97 -17.78
CA ILE A 73 -8.25 9.23 -16.79
C ILE A 73 -9.14 8.69 -15.66
N THR A 74 -10.09 9.46 -15.13
CA THR A 74 -10.97 8.94 -14.07
C THR A 74 -11.82 7.76 -14.53
N HIS A 75 -12.29 7.74 -15.79
CA HIS A 75 -13.01 6.61 -16.36
C HIS A 75 -12.16 5.34 -16.46
N GLU A 76 -10.85 5.45 -16.66
CA GLU A 76 -9.93 4.31 -16.61
C GLU A 76 -9.62 3.88 -15.17
N ILE A 77 -9.47 4.83 -14.24
CA ILE A 77 -9.20 4.52 -12.82
C ILE A 77 -10.34 3.67 -12.23
N VAL A 78 -11.61 4.07 -12.43
CA VAL A 78 -12.77 3.36 -11.86
C VAL A 78 -13.01 1.96 -12.47
N ARG A 79 -12.21 1.54 -13.47
CA ARG A 79 -12.21 0.15 -13.97
C ARG A 79 -11.55 -0.82 -12.98
N HIS A 80 -10.73 -0.31 -12.06
CA HIS A 80 -10.17 -1.09 -10.98
C HIS A 80 -11.28 -1.31 -9.94
N ARG A 81 -11.64 -2.58 -9.72
CA ARG A 81 -12.79 -2.94 -8.87
C ARG A 81 -12.42 -3.08 -7.39
N ILE A 82 -11.12 -3.21 -7.11
CA ILE A 82 -10.58 -3.30 -5.75
C ILE A 82 -10.02 -1.91 -5.43
N GLY A 83 -10.91 -1.02 -5.01
CA GLY A 83 -10.61 0.37 -4.70
C GLY A 83 -11.83 1.08 -4.11
N SER A 84 -11.58 2.21 -3.47
CA SER A 84 -12.62 3.15 -3.02
C SER A 84 -12.32 4.50 -3.66
N TYR A 85 -13.33 5.11 -4.28
CA TYR A 85 -13.21 6.31 -5.11
C TYR A 85 -14.20 7.38 -4.66
#